data_AF-A0A241ZCZ7-F1
#
_entry.id   AF-A0A241ZCZ7-F1
#
_cell.length_a   1.000
_cell.length_b   1.000
_cell.length_c   1.000
_cell.angle_alpha   90.00
_cell.angle_beta   90.00
_cell.angle_gamma   90.00
#
_symmetry.space_group_name_H-M   'P 1'
#
loop_
_entity.id
_entity.type
_entity.pdbx_description
1 polymer ?
#
loop_
_entity_poly.entity_id
_entity_poly.type
_entity_poly.pdbx_seq_one_letter_code
_entity_poly.pdbx_strand_id
1 'polypeptide(L)'
;MPNQIKKTYNSSLCHTSAFFAPHPEANHLNAQDVAYELVASAKDISIATFQCFEGGNKLMINAEIVANLIIEIHTKLEMIEAILPMAFDGEEGGHNA
;
A
#
# COMPACT_ATOMS: atom_id res chain seq x y z
N MET A 1 -37.68 -7.83 8.99
CA MET A 1 -36.68 -6.80 8.66
C MET A 1 -35.49 -7.02 9.57
N PRO A 2 -34.28 -7.34 9.09
CA PRO A 2 -33.16 -7.44 10.00
C PRO A 2 -32.80 -6.03 10.49
N ASN A 3 -32.72 -5.88 11.82
CA ASN A 3 -32.17 -4.68 12.47
C ASN A 3 -30.77 -4.44 11.91
N GLN A 4 -30.62 -3.50 10.98
CA GLN A 4 -29.32 -2.97 10.62
C GLN A 4 -28.83 -2.15 11.81
N ILE A 5 -28.09 -2.80 12.70
CA ILE A 5 -27.27 -2.12 13.70
C ILE A 5 -26.34 -1.22 12.89
N LYS A 6 -26.58 0.09 12.91
CA LYS A 6 -25.66 1.06 12.30
C LYS A 6 -24.34 0.94 13.06
N LYS A 7 -23.33 0.40 12.39
CA LYS A 7 -21.96 0.38 12.93
C LYS A 7 -21.54 1.82 13.21
N THR A 8 -20.99 2.08 14.38
CA THR A 8 -20.44 3.39 14.74
C THR A 8 -19.24 3.71 13.86
N TYR A 9 -19.09 4.96 13.45
CA TYR A 9 -17.91 5.43 12.74
C TYR A 9 -16.65 5.17 13.58
N ASN A 10 -15.62 4.59 12.95
CA ASN A 10 -14.32 4.38 13.55
C ASN A 10 -13.24 5.04 12.69
N SER A 11 -12.70 6.17 13.15
CA SER A 11 -11.66 6.92 12.45
C SER A 11 -10.35 6.15 12.29
N SER A 12 -10.09 5.12 13.11
CA SER A 12 -8.89 4.30 12.98
C SER A 12 -8.87 3.45 11.69
N LEU A 13 -10.00 3.34 10.99
CA LEU A 13 -10.14 2.63 9.73
C LEU A 13 -10.11 3.57 8.52
N CYS A 14 -9.90 4.87 8.70
CA CYS A 14 -9.95 5.83 7.59
C CYS A 14 -8.71 5.83 6.69
N HIS A 15 -7.86 4.81 6.79
CA HIS A 15 -6.69 4.64 5.94
C HIS A 15 -7.01 3.69 4.78
N THR A 16 -6.53 4.01 3.58
CA THR A 16 -6.80 3.22 2.37
C THR A 16 -6.35 1.77 2.48
N SER A 17 -5.23 1.52 3.15
CA SER A 17 -4.69 0.18 3.41
C SER A 17 -5.67 -0.73 4.16
N ALA A 18 -6.51 -0.18 5.05
CA ALA A 18 -7.52 -0.95 5.80
C ALA A 18 -8.62 -1.54 4.91
N PHE A 19 -8.76 -1.07 3.68
CA PHE A 19 -9.73 -1.56 2.69
C PHE A 19 -9.06 -2.26 1.50
N PHE A 20 -7.74 -2.42 1.52
CA PHE A 20 -7.03 -3.17 0.50
C PHE A 20 -7.24 -4.68 0.72
N ALA A 21 -7.84 -5.34 -0.26
CA ALA A 21 -8.05 -6.78 -0.25
C ALA A 21 -7.77 -7.36 -1.64
N PRO A 22 -7.00 -8.47 -1.74
CA PRO A 22 -6.80 -9.16 -3.01
C PRO A 22 -8.12 -9.68 -3.59
N HIS A 23 -8.21 -9.80 -4.91
CA HIS A 23 -9.38 -10.42 -5.55
C HIS A 23 -9.49 -11.90 -5.15
N PRO A 24 -10.70 -12.46 -4.94
CA PRO A 24 -10.86 -13.86 -4.52
C PRO A 24 -10.24 -14.90 -5.47
N GLU A 25 -10.08 -14.55 -6.75
CA GLU A 25 -9.49 -15.42 -7.79
C GLU A 25 -8.01 -15.09 -8.07
N ALA A 26 -7.41 -14.13 -7.35
CA ALA A 26 -6.00 -13.79 -7.53
C ALA A 26 -5.09 -14.93 -7.06
N ASN A 27 -4.01 -15.15 -7.79
CA ASN A 27 -2.96 -16.11 -7.45
C ASN A 27 -1.62 -15.41 -7.16
N HIS A 28 -0.58 -16.20 -6.86
CA HIS A 28 0.73 -15.68 -6.53
C HIS A 28 1.36 -14.82 -7.65
N LEU A 29 1.09 -15.12 -8.93
CA LEU A 29 1.58 -14.31 -10.05
C LEU A 29 0.91 -12.94 -10.05
N ASN A 30 -0.41 -12.88 -9.85
CA ASN A 30 -1.11 -11.59 -9.74
C ASN A 30 -0.59 -10.78 -8.55
N ALA A 31 -0.35 -11.43 -7.42
CA ALA A 31 0.20 -10.81 -6.23
C ALA A 31 1.62 -10.26 -6.46
N GLN A 32 2.47 -10.99 -7.17
CA GLN A 32 3.82 -10.54 -7.56
C GLN A 32 3.76 -9.33 -8.50
N ASP A 33 2.88 -9.34 -9.50
CA ASP A 33 2.67 -8.20 -10.41
C ASP A 33 2.20 -6.97 -9.62
N VAL A 34 1.24 -7.13 -8.72
CA VAL A 34 0.75 -6.02 -7.87
C VAL A 34 1.86 -5.51 -6.95
N ALA A 35 2.64 -6.39 -6.32
CA ALA A 35 3.77 -5.99 -5.48
C ALA A 35 4.81 -5.20 -6.28
N TYR A 36 5.12 -5.64 -7.50
CA TYR A 36 6.04 -4.94 -8.40
C TYR A 36 5.52 -3.53 -8.74
N GLU A 37 4.25 -3.40 -9.14
CA GLU A 37 3.65 -2.11 -9.46
C GLU A 37 3.59 -1.16 -8.25
N LEU A 38 3.29 -1.67 -7.05
CA LEU A 38 3.30 -0.89 -5.82
C LEU A 38 4.72 -0.37 -5.50
N VAL A 39 5.75 -1.20 -5.66
CA VAL A 39 7.15 -0.80 -5.45
C VAL A 39 7.59 0.23 -6.50
N ALA A 40 7.26 0.01 -7.77
CA ALA A 40 7.58 0.94 -8.85
C ALA A 40 6.94 2.31 -8.60
N SER A 41 5.66 2.33 -8.21
CA SER A 41 4.95 3.56 -7.88
C SER A 41 5.51 4.25 -6.63
N ALA A 42 5.83 3.50 -5.56
CA ALA A 42 6.44 4.05 -4.35
C ALA A 42 7.82 4.67 -4.64
N LYS A 43 8.61 4.05 -5.52
CA LYS A 43 9.88 4.60 -6.01
C LYS A 43 9.65 5.92 -6.75
N ASP A 44 8.70 5.98 -7.68
CA ASP A 44 8.43 7.20 -8.44
C ASP A 44 7.98 8.36 -7.55
N ILE A 45 7.13 8.08 -6.55
CA ILE A 45 6.71 9.07 -5.55
C ILE A 45 7.91 9.50 -4.69
N SER A 46 8.80 8.58 -4.34
CA SER A 46 10.02 8.91 -3.59
C SER A 46 10.93 9.85 -4.38
N ILE A 47 11.07 9.64 -5.70
CA ILE A 47 11.82 10.54 -6.59
C ILE A 47 11.16 11.91 -6.64
N ALA A 48 9.83 11.97 -6.85
CA ALA A 48 9.08 13.22 -6.85
C ALA A 48 9.21 13.97 -5.51
N THR A 49 9.15 13.23 -4.41
CA THR A 49 9.33 13.77 -3.05
C THR A 49 10.73 14.35 -2.89
N PHE A 50 11.78 13.65 -3.33
CA PHE A 50 13.15 14.14 -3.29
C PHE A 50 13.33 15.41 -4.13
N GLN A 51 12.70 15.49 -5.30
CA GLN A 51 12.72 16.68 -6.16
C GLN A 51 12.02 17.89 -5.55
N CYS A 52 11.18 17.72 -4.52
CA CYS A 52 10.64 18.82 -3.75
C CYS A 52 11.70 19.52 -2.87
N PHE A 53 12.91 18.95 -2.76
CA PHE A 53 14.03 19.53 -2.00
C PHE A 53 15.16 20.01 -2.93
N GLU A 54 15.53 21.28 -2.83
CA GLU A 54 16.74 21.82 -3.45
C GLU A 54 17.96 21.30 -2.69
N GLY A 55 18.91 20.71 -3.42
CA GLY A 55 20.13 20.12 -2.83
C GLY A 55 19.87 18.98 -1.82
N GLY A 56 18.65 18.44 -1.78
CA GLY A 56 18.25 17.36 -0.86
C GLY A 56 17.97 17.79 0.58
N ASN A 57 18.04 19.09 0.92
CA ASN A 57 17.89 19.57 2.30
C ASN A 57 17.02 20.81 2.47
N LYS A 58 16.68 21.53 1.39
CA LYS A 58 15.84 22.73 1.46
C LYS A 58 14.52 22.49 0.75
N LEU A 59 13.43 22.50 1.50
CA LEU A 59 12.08 22.33 0.94
C LEU A 59 11.73 23.50 0.01
N MET A 60 11.34 23.19 -1.22
CA MET A 60 11.01 24.17 -2.28
C MET A 60 9.52 24.30 -2.56
N ILE A 61 8.70 23.40 -2.01
CA ILE A 61 7.24 23.32 -2.24
C ILE A 61 6.53 23.34 -0.87
N ASN A 62 5.21 23.53 -0.85
CA ASN A 62 4.42 23.45 0.38
C ASN A 62 4.67 22.12 1.14
N ALA A 63 4.96 22.22 2.43
CA ALA A 63 5.21 21.08 3.32
C ALA A 63 4.03 20.09 3.38
N GLU A 64 2.80 20.56 3.21
CA GLU A 64 1.61 19.72 3.16
C GLU A 64 1.63 18.76 1.97
N ILE A 65 2.12 19.21 0.81
CA ILE A 65 2.24 18.37 -0.38
C ILE A 65 3.25 17.25 -0.11
N VAL A 66 4.40 17.58 0.49
CA VAL A 66 5.41 16.58 0.84
C VAL A 66 4.90 15.60 1.89
N ALA A 67 4.17 16.07 2.90
CA ALA A 67 3.54 15.19 3.90
C ALA A 67 2.56 14.20 3.25
N ASN A 68 1.74 14.65 2.30
CA ASN A 68 0.82 13.79 1.56
C ASN A 68 1.56 12.75 0.70
N LEU A 69 2.66 13.12 0.05
CA LEU A 69 3.49 12.18 -0.72
C LEU A 69 4.12 11.11 0.20
N ILE A 70 4.57 11.49 1.39
CA ILE A 70 5.11 10.54 2.39
C ILE A 70 4.02 9.59 2.89
N ILE A 71 2.81 10.09 3.17
CA ILE A 71 1.66 9.26 3.57
C ILE A 71 1.33 8.26 2.46
N GLU A 72 1.39 8.66 1.20
CA GLU A 72 1.15 7.77 0.06
C GLU A 72 2.21 6.66 -0.03
N ILE A 73 3.50 6.99 0.15
CA ILE A 73 4.57 5.98 0.23
C ILE A 73 4.28 4.99 1.37
N HIS A 74 3.95 5.48 2.56
CA HIS A 74 3.65 4.63 3.71
C HIS A 74 2.47 3.69 3.44
N THR A 75 1.39 4.22 2.87
CA THR A 75 0.21 3.43 2.50
C THR A 75 0.56 2.32 1.51
N LYS A 76 1.41 2.60 0.52
CA LYS A 76 1.87 1.58 -0.44
C LYS A 76 2.73 0.49 0.23
N LEU A 77 3.58 0.86 1.19
CA LEU A 77 4.36 -0.11 1.94
C LEU A 77 3.46 -1.05 2.77
N GLU A 78 2.41 -0.53 3.40
CA GLU A 78 1.41 -1.34 4.11
C GLU A 78 0.66 -2.28 3.15
N MET A 79 0.29 -1.82 1.96
CA MET A 79 -0.34 -2.66 0.93
C MET A 79 0.59 -3.74 0.40
N ILE A 80 1.90 -3.45 0.27
CA ILE A 80 2.92 -4.43 -0.09
C ILE A 80 2.98 -5.50 1.01
N GLU A 81 3.11 -5.10 2.28
CA GLU A 81 3.14 -6.04 3.41
C GLU A 81 1.93 -6.98 3.40
N ALA A 82 0.73 -6.46 3.09
CA ALA A 82 -0.48 -7.25 3.01
C ALA A 82 -0.51 -8.26 1.85
N ILE A 83 0.14 -7.98 0.71
CA ILE A 83 0.13 -8.87 -0.47
C ILE A 83 1.32 -9.85 -0.50
N LEU A 84 2.41 -9.57 0.23
CA LEU A 84 3.62 -10.38 0.25
C LEU A 84 3.37 -11.88 0.55
N PRO A 85 2.54 -12.26 1.54
CA PRO A 85 2.25 -13.68 1.77
C PRO A 85 1.66 -14.37 0.54
N MET A 86 0.70 -13.75 -0.14
CA MET A 86 0.12 -14.32 -1.36
C MET A 86 1.15 -14.41 -2.50
N ALA A 87 2.07 -13.45 -2.59
CA ALA A 87 3.09 -13.39 -3.64
C ALA A 87 4.17 -14.48 -3.52
N PHE A 88 4.45 -14.95 -2.30
CA PHE A 88 5.60 -15.84 -2.03
C PHE A 88 5.28 -17.13 -1.26
N ASP A 89 4.15 -17.20 -0.54
CA ASP A 89 3.74 -18.41 0.20
C ASP A 89 2.85 -19.34 -0.66
N GLY A 90 2.47 -18.92 -1.87
CA GLY A 90 1.64 -19.69 -2.81
C GLY A 90 2.32 -20.91 -3.44
N GLU A 91 3.58 -21.20 -3.12
CA GLU A 91 4.29 -22.42 -3.54
C GLU A 91 4.15 -23.60 -2.56
N GLU A 92 3.28 -23.54 -1.54
CA GLU A 92 2.96 -24.71 -0.69
C GLU A 92 1.97 -25.69 -1.35
N GLY A 93 2.34 -26.12 -2.56
CA GLY A 93 1.72 -27.21 -3.31
C GLY A 93 2.70 -28.35 -3.62
N GLY A 94 3.85 -28.45 -2.96
CA GLY A 94 4.72 -29.61 -3.15
C GLY A 94 6.08 -29.61 -2.48
N HIS A 95 6.15 -29.86 -1.16
CA HIS A 95 6.97 -30.92 -0.56
C HIS A 95 6.90 -30.89 0.98
N ASN A 96 6.24 -31.90 1.54
CA ASN A 96 6.48 -32.52 2.86
C ASN A 96 6.69 -31.61 4.08
N ALA A 97 5.63 -31.46 4.87
CA ALA A 97 5.70 -31.45 6.34
C ALA A 97 4.87 -32.62 6.90
#